data_AF-A0A6B2GAF9-F1
#
_entry.id   AF-A0A6B2GAF9-F1
#
_cell.length_a   1.000
_cell.length_b   1.000
_cell.length_c   1.000
_cell.angle_alpha   90.00
_cell.angle_beta   90.00
_cell.angle_gamma   90.00
#
_symmetry.space_group_name_H-M   'P 1'
#
loop_
_entity.id
_entity.type
_entity.pdbx_description
1 polymer ?
#
loop_
_entity_poly.entity_id
_entity_poly.type
_entity_poly.pdbx_seq_one_letter_code
_entity_poly.pdbx_strand_id
1 'polypeptide(L)'
;MEDTAIQKYTFKDFQSDQEVRWCPGCDDYVILRSMLKALPEMNVKREDVVFISGIGCSSRFPYYVNSYGMHSIHGRAPGIA
;
A
#
# COMPACT_ATOMS: atom_id res chain seq x y z
N MET A 1 25.92 5.87 -6.91
CA MET A 1 24.65 5.20 -6.56
C MET A 1 24.94 4.49 -5.26
N GLU A 2 24.33 4.95 -4.18
CA GLU A 2 24.61 4.45 -2.83
C GLU A 2 23.99 3.07 -2.72
N ASP A 3 24.84 2.03 -2.67
CA ASP A 3 24.45 0.65 -2.38
C ASP A 3 23.89 0.60 -0.96
N THR A 4 22.62 1.00 -0.84
CA THR A 4 21.94 0.99 0.44
C THR A 4 21.48 -0.42 0.67
N ALA A 5 21.99 -1.05 1.73
CA ALA A 5 21.58 -2.38 2.14
C ALA A 5 20.05 -2.47 2.15
N ILE A 6 19.49 -3.31 1.30
CA ILE A 6 18.04 -3.50 1.23
C ILE A 6 17.64 -4.19 2.53
N GLN A 7 16.94 -3.46 3.38
CA GLN A 7 16.41 -4.01 4.62
C GLN A 7 15.48 -5.17 4.25
N LYS A 8 15.72 -6.34 4.84
CA LYS A 8 14.84 -7.49 4.66
C LYS A 8 13.52 -7.21 5.39
N TYR A 9 12.50 -6.83 4.63
CA TYR A 9 11.17 -6.58 5.17
C TYR A 9 10.39 -7.87 5.38
N THR A 10 9.35 -7.76 6.19
CA THR A 10 8.28 -8.73 6.39
C THR A 10 6.94 -8.06 6.08
N PHE A 11 5.86 -8.84 5.98
CA PHE A 11 4.54 -8.28 5.73
C PHE A 11 4.10 -7.25 6.78
N LYS A 12 4.57 -7.40 8.03
CA LYS A 12 4.23 -6.49 9.14
C LYS A 12 4.84 -5.11 8.95
N ASP A 13 6.00 -5.03 8.31
CA ASP A 13 6.69 -3.75 8.09
C ASP A 13 5.92 -2.85 7.11
N PHE A 14 5.13 -3.45 6.22
CA PHE A 14 4.24 -2.75 5.29
C PHE A 14 2.81 -2.57 5.81
N GLN A 15 2.45 -3.14 6.96
CA GLN A 15 1.11 -2.96 7.52
C GLN A 15 1.04 -1.65 8.30
N SER A 16 0.06 -0.80 8.00
CA SER A 16 -0.17 0.44 8.79
C SER A 16 -0.78 0.14 10.16
N ASP A 17 -0.75 1.11 11.05
CA ASP A 17 -1.47 1.11 12.33
C ASP A 17 -2.97 1.49 12.19
N GLN A 18 -3.42 1.88 10.99
CA GLN A 18 -4.80 2.30 10.76
C GLN A 18 -5.76 1.11 10.74
N GLU A 19 -6.90 1.29 11.41
CA GLU A 19 -7.99 0.32 11.37
C GLU A 19 -8.62 0.26 9.98
N VAL A 20 -8.77 -0.96 9.45
CA VAL A 20 -9.39 -1.20 8.15
C VAL A 20 -10.91 -1.13 8.26
N ARG A 21 -11.50 -0.10 7.62
CA ARG A 21 -12.94 0.22 7.71
C ARG A 21 -13.80 -0.39 6.60
N TRP A 22 -13.39 -1.53 6.03
CA TRP A 22 -14.21 -2.24 5.05
C TRP A 22 -15.26 -3.11 5.73
N CYS A 23 -16.35 -3.41 5.04
CA CYS A 23 -17.40 -4.27 5.58
C CYS A 23 -16.88 -5.70 5.81
N PRO A 24 -17.37 -6.42 6.84
CA PRO A 24 -17.05 -7.83 7.02
C PRO A 24 -17.37 -8.63 5.74
N GLY A 25 -16.41 -9.42 5.26
CA GLY A 25 -16.53 -10.20 4.03
C GLY A 25 -16.18 -9.44 2.74
N CYS A 26 -15.70 -8.20 2.82
CA CYS A 26 -15.23 -7.47 1.64
C CYS A 26 -13.94 -8.07 1.05
N ASP A 27 -13.87 -8.26 -0.26
CA ASP A 27 -12.70 -8.83 -0.93
C ASP A 27 -11.48 -7.89 -0.96
N ASP A 28 -11.65 -6.60 -0.69
CA ASP A 28 -10.54 -5.65 -0.55
C ASP A 28 -9.56 -6.11 0.57
N TYR A 29 -10.04 -6.84 1.59
CA TYR A 29 -9.16 -7.47 2.59
C TYR A 29 -8.21 -8.51 1.98
N VAL A 30 -8.66 -9.26 0.97
CA VAL A 30 -7.85 -10.25 0.26
C VAL A 30 -6.77 -9.54 -0.54
N ILE A 31 -7.13 -8.48 -1.26
CA ILE A 31 -6.19 -7.67 -2.05
C ILE A 31 -5.12 -7.06 -1.13
N LEU A 32 -5.52 -6.46 -0.01
CA LEU A 32 -4.59 -5.89 0.97
C LEU A 32 -3.61 -6.94 1.50
N ARG A 33 -4.10 -8.10 1.96
CA ARG A 33 -3.22 -9.15 2.49
C ARG A 33 -2.28 -9.73 1.44
N SER A 34 -2.73 -9.87 0.20
CA SER A 34 -1.88 -10.33 -0.90
C SER A 34 -0.78 -9.33 -1.21
N MET A 35 -1.10 -8.03 -1.25
CA MET A 35 -0.11 -6.98 -1.50
C MET A 35 0.92 -6.90 -0.37
N LEU A 36 0.49 -6.93 0.90
CA LEU A 36 1.40 -6.92 2.06
C LEU A 36 2.38 -8.10 2.05
N LYS A 37 1.99 -9.25 1.50
CA LYS A 37 2.89 -10.41 1.34
C LYS A 37 3.85 -10.26 0.17
N ALA A 38 3.42 -9.62 -0.92
CA ALA A 38 4.22 -9.44 -2.12
C ALA A 38 5.28 -8.33 -1.96
N LEU A 39 4.97 -7.25 -1.24
CA LEU A 39 5.87 -6.08 -1.09
C LEU A 39 7.29 -6.44 -0.59
N PRO A 40 7.46 -7.30 0.44
CA PRO A 40 8.79 -7.75 0.86
C PRO A 40 9.60 -8.50 -0.19
N GLU A 41 8.94 -9.15 -1.15
CA GLU A 41 9.59 -9.95 -2.20
C GLU A 41 10.14 -9.08 -3.34
N MET A 42 9.71 -7.82 -3.44
CA MET A 42 10.13 -6.91 -4.50
C MET A 42 11.55 -6.36 -4.32
N ASN A 43 12.15 -6.56 -3.14
CA ASN A 43 13.53 -6.14 -2.84
C ASN A 43 13.80 -4.64 -3.14
N VAL A 44 12.83 -3.78 -2.83
CA VAL A 44 12.93 -2.32 -2.90
C VAL A 44 12.79 -1.73 -1.51
N LYS A 45 13.33 -0.53 -1.28
CA LYS A 45 13.10 0.17 -0.02
C LYS A 45 11.62 0.55 0.09
N ARG A 46 11.12 0.58 1.32
CA ARG A 46 9.72 0.93 1.58
C ARG A 46 9.41 2.38 1.16
N GLU A 47 10.36 3.28 1.32
CA GLU A 47 10.30 4.68 0.86
C GLU A 47 10.33 4.84 -0.67
N ASP A 48 10.72 3.81 -1.42
CA ASP A 48 10.69 3.80 -2.88
C ASP A 48 9.36 3.25 -3.43
N VAL A 49 8.40 2.92 -2.55
CA VAL A 49 7.06 2.44 -2.91
C VAL A 49 6.01 3.50 -2.60
N VAL A 50 5.16 3.79 -3.59
CA VAL A 50 4.03 4.71 -3.44
C VAL A 50 2.72 4.05 -3.90
N PHE A 51 1.67 4.21 -3.10
CA PHE A 51 0.29 3.81 -3.46
C PHE A 51 -0.55 5.04 -3.76
N ILE A 52 -1.04 5.17 -5.00
CA ILE A 52 -1.88 6.28 -5.44
C ILE A 52 -3.28 5.75 -5.71
N SER A 53 -4.30 6.33 -5.08
CA SER A 53 -5.70 5.90 -5.21
C SER A 53 -6.65 7.07 -5.52
N GLY A 54 -7.86 6.75 -5.98
CA GLY A 54 -8.92 7.72 -6.31
C GLY A 54 -9.90 7.93 -5.16
N ILE A 55 -11.21 7.83 -5.40
CA ILE A 55 -12.24 7.85 -4.35
C ILE A 55 -13.12 6.62 -4.49
N GLY A 56 -13.31 5.89 -3.39
CA GLY A 56 -14.11 4.66 -3.28
C GLY A 56 -13.67 3.82 -2.08
N CYS A 57 -14.40 2.72 -1.79
CA CYS A 57 -14.01 1.79 -0.72
C CYS A 57 -12.58 1.27 -0.92
N SER A 58 -12.30 0.75 -2.11
CA SER A 58 -10.97 0.29 -2.52
C SER A 58 -9.92 1.40 -2.44
N SER A 59 -10.30 2.66 -2.67
CA SER A 59 -9.35 3.78 -2.67
C SER A 59 -8.84 4.17 -1.29
N ARG A 60 -9.37 3.56 -0.22
CA ARG A 60 -8.76 3.68 1.12
C ARG A 60 -7.45 2.90 1.25
N PHE A 61 -7.05 2.12 0.24
CA PHE A 61 -5.86 1.28 0.25
C PHE A 61 -4.58 1.96 0.76
N PRO A 62 -4.23 3.20 0.33
CA PRO A 62 -2.99 3.83 0.78
C PRO A 62 -2.94 4.11 2.29
N TYR A 63 -4.09 4.18 2.97
CA TYR A 63 -4.11 4.34 4.44
C TYR A 63 -3.69 3.06 5.17
N TYR A 64 -3.80 1.89 4.52
CA TYR A 64 -3.60 0.59 5.16
C TYR A 64 -2.21 0.00 4.89
N VAL A 65 -1.40 0.69 4.09
CA VAL A 65 -0.03 0.30 3.74
C VAL A 65 0.95 1.34 4.29
N ASN A 66 1.92 0.87 5.06
CA ASN A 66 2.98 1.68 5.65
C ASN A 66 4.05 2.03 4.61
N SER A 67 3.72 2.82 3.61
CA SER A 67 4.66 3.39 2.63
C SER A 67 4.21 4.81 2.27
N TYR A 68 4.82 5.44 1.27
CA TYR A 68 4.22 6.65 0.73
C TYR A 68 2.86 6.33 0.10
N GLY A 69 1.93 7.27 0.22
CA GLY A 69 0.57 7.09 -0.26
C GLY A 69 -0.11 8.42 -0.59
N MET A 70 -0.92 8.44 -1.64
CA MET A 70 -1.77 9.57 -2.02
C MET A 70 -3.20 9.10 -2.24
N HIS A 71 -4.13 9.69 -1.49
CA HIS A 71 -5.57 9.53 -1.72
C HIS A 71 -6.07 10.74 -2.49
N SER A 72 -6.21 10.58 -3.79
CA SER A 72 -6.50 11.67 -4.73
C SER A 72 -8.00 11.87 -4.98
N ILE A 73 -8.35 12.59 -6.05
CA ILE A 73 -9.75 12.83 -6.42
C ILE A 73 -10.31 11.71 -7.30
N HIS A 74 -11.64 11.59 -7.30
CA HIS A 74 -12.34 10.49 -7.96
C HIS A 74 -11.94 10.35 -9.43
N GLY A 75 -11.49 9.16 -9.81
CA GLY A 75 -11.08 8.84 -11.19
C GLY A 75 -9.82 9.58 -11.68
N ARG A 76 -8.96 10.10 -10.80
CA ARG A 76 -7.72 10.80 -11.19
C ARG A 76 -6.42 10.18 -10.66
N ALA A 77 -6.49 9.01 -10.03
CA ALA A 77 -5.28 8.29 -9.60
C ALA A 77 -4.26 8.10 -10.75
N PRO A 78 -4.66 7.65 -11.97
CA PRO A 78 -3.73 7.52 -13.09
C PRO A 78 -3.26 8.85 -13.68
N GLY A 79 -3.96 9.96 -13.40
CA GLY A 79 -3.52 11.29 -13.83
C GLY A 79 -2.44 11.88 -12.92
N ILE A 80 -2.27 11.31 -11.72
CA ILE A 80 -1.27 11.73 -10.73
C ILE A 80 -0.09 10.76 -10.69
N ALA A 81 -0.32 9.47 -11.00
CA ALA A 81 0.69 8.42 -11.06
C ALA A 81 1.50 8.47 -12.36
#